data_AF-A0A091UZA0-F1
#
_entry.id   AF-A0A091UZA0-F1
#
_cell.length_a   1.000
_cell.length_b   1.000
_cell.length_c   1.000
_cell.angle_alpha   90.00
_cell.angle_beta   90.00
_cell.angle_gamma   90.00
#
_symmetry.space_group_name_H-M   'P 1'
#
loop_
_entity.id
_entity.type
_entity.pdbx_description
1 polymer ?
#
loop_
_entity_poly.entity_id
_entity_poly.type
_entity_poly.pdbx_seq_one_letter_code
_entity_poly.pdbx_strand_id
1 'polypeptide(L)'
;DTACKNRPLDLVFIIDSSRSVRPEEFEKVKIFLSKMIDTLDVGERTTRVAVMNYASTVKVEFPLRTYFDKASMKEAISHIEPLSAGTMTGLAIQTAMDEVFTEEMGTRPATFNIPKVVIVVTDGRPQDQVQDVAASARMAGIEIYAVGVDRADMQSLRIMASEPLDEHVFYVETYGVIEKLTSKFRETFCAVNVCALGTHDCEQVCVSNGGSYLCDCYEGYALNPDKRTCSAVDMCAPGRHECDQICVSNNGSYVCECYEGYTLNPDKKTCSATDMCAAGRHDCAQVCLSNDGSYSCECFEGYTLNPDKKTCSAVDMCAPGRHDCEQVCVRDDLFYTCDCYPGYTLNPDKTTCS
;
A
#
# COMPACT_ATOMS: atom_id res chain seq x y z
N ASP A 1 16.56 22.34 -13.30
CA ASP A 1 15.43 21.64 -13.95
C ASP A 1 15.13 20.30 -13.30
N THR A 2 14.25 20.31 -12.30
CA THR A 2 13.87 19.13 -11.49
C THR A 2 12.44 18.64 -11.74
N ALA A 3 11.73 19.22 -12.73
CA ALA A 3 10.29 19.01 -12.93
C ALA A 3 9.92 17.89 -13.93
N CYS A 4 10.90 17.35 -14.67
CA CYS A 4 10.66 16.30 -15.66
C CYS A 4 10.97 14.92 -15.09
N LYS A 5 9.94 14.18 -14.67
CA LYS A 5 10.03 12.73 -14.46
C LYS A 5 9.28 12.07 -15.60
N ASN A 6 9.98 11.26 -16.40
CA ASN A 6 9.32 10.57 -17.50
C ASN A 6 8.25 9.61 -16.95
N ARG A 7 7.09 9.54 -17.61
CA ARG A 7 6.07 8.53 -17.28
C ARG A 7 6.72 7.14 -17.40
N PRO A 8 6.39 6.16 -16.54
CA PRO A 8 6.79 4.78 -16.78
C PRO A 8 6.22 4.30 -18.12
N LEU A 9 7.09 3.84 -19.02
CA LEU A 9 6.76 3.44 -20.40
C LEU A 9 7.42 2.11 -20.76
N ASP A 10 6.76 1.28 -21.56
CA ASP A 10 7.38 0.16 -22.25
C ASP A 10 7.71 0.62 -23.68
N LEU A 11 8.97 0.99 -23.91
CA LEU A 11 9.43 1.65 -25.12
C LEU A 11 10.26 0.70 -25.99
N VAL A 12 9.88 0.55 -27.26
CA VAL A 12 10.62 -0.25 -28.24
C VAL A 12 11.15 0.66 -29.34
N PHE A 13 12.46 0.63 -29.57
CA PHE A 13 13.07 1.24 -30.75
C PHE A 13 13.17 0.20 -31.87
N ILE A 14 12.60 0.51 -33.02
CA ILE A 14 12.73 -0.29 -34.25
C ILE A 14 13.63 0.50 -35.20
N ILE A 15 14.88 0.05 -35.37
CA ILE A 15 15.89 0.72 -36.20
C ILE A 15 16.10 -0.01 -37.52
N ASP A 16 15.97 0.74 -38.60
CA ASP A 16 16.29 0.29 -39.95
C ASP A 16 17.81 0.22 -40.14
N SER A 17 18.28 -0.97 -40.51
CA SER A 17 19.66 -1.24 -40.94
C SER A 17 19.71 -1.86 -42.34
N SER A 18 18.72 -1.54 -43.17
CA SER A 18 18.69 -1.94 -44.57
C SER A 18 19.87 -1.35 -45.35
N ARG A 19 20.06 -1.85 -46.57
CA ARG A 19 21.19 -1.47 -47.43
C ARG A 19 21.24 0.02 -47.79
N SER A 20 20.11 0.74 -47.73
CA SER A 20 20.08 2.19 -47.98
C SER A 20 20.79 2.98 -46.88
N VAL A 21 20.75 2.47 -45.65
CA VAL A 21 21.42 3.07 -44.48
C VAL A 21 22.89 2.74 -44.51
N ARG A 22 23.74 3.74 -44.78
CA ARG A 22 25.19 3.53 -44.83
C ARG A 22 25.77 3.31 -43.42
N PRO A 23 26.92 2.64 -43.28
CA PRO A 23 27.53 2.42 -41.97
C PRO A 23 27.72 3.71 -41.15
N GLU A 24 28.14 4.81 -41.78
CA GLU A 24 28.29 6.12 -41.14
C GLU A 24 26.95 6.76 -40.70
N GLU A 25 25.85 6.39 -41.33
CA GLU A 25 24.50 6.84 -40.99
C GLU A 25 23.93 5.98 -39.86
N PHE A 26 24.18 4.67 -39.89
CA PHE A 26 23.81 3.76 -38.82
C PHE A 26 24.48 4.11 -37.49
N GLU A 27 25.75 4.54 -37.51
CA GLU A 27 26.41 5.06 -36.32
C GLU A 27 25.71 6.31 -35.74
N LYS A 28 25.14 7.18 -36.59
CA LYS A 28 24.34 8.32 -36.11
C LYS A 28 23.03 7.87 -35.47
N VAL A 29 22.41 6.79 -35.94
CA VAL A 29 21.24 6.18 -35.29
C VAL A 29 21.61 5.65 -33.91
N LYS A 30 22.75 4.97 -33.77
CA LYS A 30 23.25 4.48 -32.46
C LYS A 30 23.52 5.63 -31.48
N ILE A 31 24.09 6.74 -31.96
CA ILE A 31 24.29 7.95 -31.17
C ILE A 31 22.93 8.56 -30.75
N PHE A 32 21.97 8.63 -31.67
CA PHE A 32 20.62 9.10 -31.38
C PHE A 32 19.92 8.26 -30.30
N LEU A 33 19.94 6.93 -30.42
CA LEU A 33 19.40 6.03 -29.40
C LEU A 33 20.08 6.24 -28.04
N SER A 34 21.41 6.38 -28.04
CA SER A 34 22.18 6.62 -26.81
C SER A 34 21.78 7.95 -26.14
N LYS A 35 21.63 9.02 -26.94
CA LYS A 35 21.17 10.33 -26.46
C LYS A 35 19.72 10.29 -25.96
N MET A 36 18.86 9.55 -26.64
CA MET A 36 17.49 9.30 -26.19
C MET A 36 17.48 8.64 -24.81
N ILE A 37 18.24 7.56 -24.61
CA ILE A 37 18.35 6.88 -23.31
C ILE A 37 18.86 7.81 -22.21
N ASP A 38 19.79 8.70 -22.51
CA ASP A 38 20.26 9.69 -21.53
C ASP A 38 19.12 10.59 -21.01
N THR A 39 18.11 10.89 -21.84
CA THR A 39 16.94 11.67 -21.44
C THR A 39 15.87 10.89 -20.68
N LEU A 40 15.87 9.55 -20.77
CA LEU A 40 14.85 8.70 -20.16
C LEU A 40 15.12 8.45 -18.68
N ASP A 41 14.06 8.17 -17.91
CA ASP A 41 14.19 7.64 -16.54
C ASP A 41 14.02 6.12 -16.64
N VAL A 42 15.15 5.42 -16.72
CA VAL A 42 15.22 3.98 -17.01
C VAL A 42 15.33 3.19 -15.72
N GLY A 43 14.59 2.09 -15.63
CA GLY A 43 14.57 1.24 -14.45
C GLY A 43 13.45 0.22 -14.48
N GLU A 44 13.52 -0.76 -13.58
CA GLU A 44 12.57 -1.88 -13.55
C GLU A 44 11.12 -1.43 -13.35
N ARG A 45 10.91 -0.35 -12.58
CA ARG A 45 9.59 0.23 -12.27
C ARG A 45 9.31 1.54 -13.02
N THR A 46 10.25 2.06 -13.79
CA THR A 46 10.14 3.31 -14.54
C THR A 46 10.02 3.00 -16.04
N THR A 47 10.91 3.49 -16.91
CA THR A 47 10.92 3.18 -18.34
C THR A 47 11.70 1.90 -18.61
N ARG A 48 11.08 0.95 -19.31
CA ARG A 48 11.75 -0.24 -19.86
C ARG A 48 11.98 -0.02 -21.34
N VAL A 49 13.15 -0.39 -21.83
CA VAL A 49 13.56 -0.15 -23.23
C VAL A 49 13.95 -1.46 -23.88
N ALA A 50 13.44 -1.69 -25.09
CA ALA A 50 13.91 -2.73 -25.99
C ALA A 50 14.41 -2.10 -27.29
N VAL A 51 15.37 -2.78 -27.94
CA VAL A 51 15.89 -2.35 -29.24
C VAL A 51 15.78 -3.51 -30.22
N MET A 52 15.18 -3.23 -31.36
CA MET A 52 15.04 -4.13 -32.49
C MET A 52 15.74 -3.54 -33.70
N ASN A 53 16.57 -4.34 -34.34
CA ASN A 53 17.30 -3.99 -35.55
C ASN A 53 16.72 -4.79 -36.72
N TYR A 54 16.33 -4.15 -37.80
CA TYR A 54 15.67 -4.84 -38.92
C TYR A 54 16.22 -4.47 -40.29
N ALA A 55 16.13 -5.43 -41.20
CA ALA A 55 16.32 -5.27 -42.64
C ALA A 55 15.38 -6.25 -43.38
N SER A 56 15.91 -7.29 -44.04
CA SER A 56 15.10 -8.41 -44.55
C SER A 56 14.62 -9.36 -43.44
N THR A 57 15.31 -9.33 -42.31
CA THR A 57 14.97 -10.07 -41.09
C THR A 57 14.96 -9.10 -39.92
N VAL A 58 14.37 -9.52 -38.80
CA VAL A 58 14.30 -8.73 -37.56
C VAL A 58 15.16 -9.41 -36.51
N LYS A 59 16.01 -8.64 -35.83
CA LYS A 59 16.82 -9.08 -34.70
C LYS A 59 16.45 -8.26 -33.47
N VAL A 60 15.98 -8.92 -32.42
CA VAL A 60 15.80 -8.30 -31.10
C VAL A 60 17.19 -8.21 -30.46
N GLU A 61 17.79 -7.02 -30.42
CA GLU A 61 19.12 -6.80 -29.84
C GLU A 61 19.08 -6.95 -28.32
N PHE A 62 18.02 -6.43 -27.69
CA PHE A 62 17.66 -6.81 -26.32
C PHE A 62 16.17 -6.50 -26.04
N PRO A 63 15.47 -7.37 -25.28
CA PRO A 63 14.09 -7.15 -24.84
C PRO A 63 13.97 -6.23 -23.61
N LEU A 64 12.72 -5.88 -23.25
CA LEU A 64 12.35 -4.94 -22.19
C LEU A 64 12.84 -5.33 -20.80
N ARG A 65 13.10 -6.63 -20.56
CA ARG A 65 13.59 -7.16 -19.27
C ARG A 65 15.11 -7.22 -19.12
N THR A 66 15.89 -6.94 -20.16
CA THR A 66 17.33 -7.25 -20.15
C THR A 66 18.14 -6.24 -19.35
N TYR A 67 17.91 -4.95 -19.58
CA TYR A 67 18.69 -3.88 -18.96
C TYR A 67 17.76 -2.91 -18.23
N PHE A 68 18.19 -2.46 -17.06
CA PHE A 68 17.48 -1.47 -16.24
C PHE A 68 18.37 -0.28 -15.86
N ASP A 69 19.55 -0.18 -16.46
CA ASP A 69 20.49 0.91 -16.27
C ASP A 69 20.98 1.46 -17.62
N LYS A 70 21.28 2.77 -17.64
CA LYS A 70 21.66 3.47 -18.87
C LYS A 70 23.00 3.04 -19.42
N ALA A 71 23.95 2.64 -18.56
CA ALA A 71 25.31 2.33 -19.00
C ALA A 71 25.31 1.03 -19.81
N SER A 72 24.68 -0.02 -19.30
CA SER A 72 24.56 -1.32 -19.97
C SER A 72 23.77 -1.21 -21.28
N MET A 73 22.68 -0.43 -21.32
CA MET A 73 21.92 -0.22 -22.56
C MET A 73 22.76 0.46 -23.64
N LYS A 74 23.49 1.52 -23.30
CA LYS A 74 24.35 2.24 -24.27
C LYS A 74 25.50 1.37 -24.75
N GLU A 75 26.05 0.53 -23.87
CA GLU A 75 27.07 -0.44 -24.25
C GLU A 75 26.51 -1.51 -25.19
N ALA A 76 25.31 -2.04 -24.92
CA ALA A 76 24.67 -2.98 -25.84
C ALA A 76 24.39 -2.32 -27.21
N ILE A 77 23.93 -1.07 -27.22
CA ILE A 77 23.68 -0.32 -28.46
C ILE A 77 24.96 -0.09 -29.25
N SER A 78 26.10 0.21 -28.59
CA SER A 78 27.37 0.46 -29.26
C SER A 78 27.88 -0.77 -30.05
N HIS A 79 27.45 -1.98 -29.67
CA HIS A 79 27.81 -3.24 -30.31
C HIS A 79 26.83 -3.73 -31.38
N ILE A 80 25.75 -2.98 -31.67
CA ILE A 80 24.79 -3.37 -32.71
C ILE A 80 25.46 -3.24 -34.09
N GLU A 81 25.37 -4.31 -34.88
CA GLU A 81 25.83 -4.39 -36.27
C GLU A 81 24.66 -4.32 -37.27
N PRO A 82 24.79 -3.59 -38.38
CA PRO A 82 23.72 -3.46 -39.37
C PRO A 82 23.53 -4.74 -40.20
N LEU A 83 22.28 -5.10 -40.49
CA LEU A 83 21.94 -6.31 -41.26
C LEU A 83 22.15 -6.15 -42.78
N SER A 84 22.12 -4.92 -43.29
CA SER A 84 22.49 -4.54 -44.67
C SER A 84 21.72 -5.25 -45.79
N ALA A 85 20.44 -5.55 -45.56
CA ALA A 85 19.56 -6.28 -46.49
C ALA A 85 18.38 -5.41 -47.00
N GLY A 86 17.20 -6.00 -47.23
CA GLY A 86 15.97 -5.29 -47.62
C GLY A 86 15.35 -4.49 -46.48
N THR A 87 14.13 -3.99 -46.66
CA THR A 87 13.45 -3.08 -45.71
C THR A 87 12.05 -3.60 -45.37
N MET A 88 11.97 -4.63 -44.52
CA MET A 88 10.73 -5.30 -44.11
C MET A 88 10.14 -4.64 -42.86
N THR A 89 9.65 -3.40 -42.99
CA THR A 89 9.17 -2.61 -41.86
C THR A 89 7.88 -3.19 -41.25
N GLY A 90 7.01 -3.79 -42.07
CA GLY A 90 5.80 -4.43 -41.60
C GLY A 90 6.11 -5.63 -40.70
N LEU A 91 7.07 -6.47 -41.10
CA LEU A 91 7.59 -7.56 -40.29
C LEU A 91 8.18 -7.05 -38.97
N ALA A 92 8.91 -5.94 -38.98
CA ALA A 92 9.48 -5.36 -37.77
C ALA A 92 8.41 -4.93 -36.76
N ILE A 93 7.33 -4.27 -37.22
CA ILE A 93 6.18 -3.91 -36.37
C ILE A 93 5.49 -5.17 -35.84
N GLN A 94 5.32 -6.19 -36.69
CA GLN A 94 4.71 -7.46 -36.29
C GLN A 94 5.52 -8.16 -35.19
N THR A 95 6.83 -8.30 -35.36
CA THR A 95 7.72 -8.89 -34.34
C THR A 95 7.68 -8.10 -33.03
N ALA A 96 7.54 -6.77 -33.08
CA ALA A 96 7.40 -5.98 -31.87
C ALA A 96 6.12 -6.35 -31.10
N MET A 97 5.00 -6.53 -31.81
CA MET A 97 3.73 -6.96 -31.21
C MET A 97 3.79 -8.38 -30.65
N ASP A 98 4.25 -9.33 -31.47
CA ASP A 98 4.07 -10.76 -31.22
C ASP A 98 5.16 -11.34 -30.29
N GLU A 99 6.37 -10.77 -30.32
CA GLU A 99 7.51 -11.27 -29.55
C GLU A 99 7.90 -10.33 -28.43
N VAL A 100 8.07 -9.02 -28.71
CA VAL A 100 8.63 -8.07 -27.72
C VAL A 100 7.59 -7.59 -26.72
N PHE A 101 6.37 -7.27 -27.16
CA PHE A 101 5.28 -6.81 -26.29
C PHE A 101 4.57 -7.94 -25.51
N THR A 102 5.35 -8.94 -25.09
CA THR A 102 4.93 -10.06 -24.26
C THR A 102 5.43 -9.91 -22.83
N GLU A 103 4.71 -10.47 -21.86
CA GLU A 103 5.15 -10.45 -20.45
C GLU A 103 6.47 -11.22 -20.26
N GLU A 104 6.67 -12.30 -21.03
CA GLU A 104 7.92 -13.06 -21.04
C GLU A 104 9.10 -12.17 -21.42
N MET A 105 8.94 -11.28 -22.40
CA MET A 105 9.98 -10.36 -22.85
C MET A 105 10.07 -9.07 -22.01
N GLY A 106 9.29 -8.96 -20.93
CA GLY A 106 9.40 -7.87 -19.96
C GLY A 106 8.36 -6.77 -20.09
N THR A 107 7.34 -6.95 -20.92
CA THR A 107 6.18 -6.06 -20.98
C THR A 107 5.41 -6.13 -19.67
N ARG A 108 4.96 -4.99 -19.16
CA ARG A 108 4.19 -4.97 -17.92
C ARG A 108 2.74 -5.39 -18.17
N PRO A 109 2.11 -6.15 -17.25
CA PRO A 109 0.72 -6.57 -17.39
C PRO A 109 -0.23 -5.38 -17.54
N ALA A 110 -1.35 -5.59 -18.22
CA ALA A 110 -2.35 -4.55 -18.50
C ALA A 110 -2.89 -3.88 -17.22
N THR A 111 -2.88 -4.56 -16.08
CA THR A 111 -3.30 -4.03 -14.77
C THR A 111 -2.47 -2.83 -14.30
N PHE A 112 -1.23 -2.68 -14.77
CA PHE A 112 -0.38 -1.53 -14.43
C PHE A 112 -0.66 -0.29 -15.30
N ASN A 113 -1.46 -0.43 -16.37
CA ASN A 113 -1.82 0.65 -17.29
C ASN A 113 -0.62 1.46 -17.82
N ILE A 114 0.43 0.73 -18.19
CA ILE A 114 1.67 1.27 -18.76
C ILE A 114 1.51 1.44 -20.27
N PRO A 115 1.77 2.63 -20.85
CA PRO A 115 1.75 2.79 -22.30
C PRO A 115 2.84 1.97 -22.99
N LYS A 116 2.46 1.36 -24.11
CA LYS A 116 3.35 0.65 -25.02
C LYS A 116 3.65 1.57 -26.20
N VAL A 117 4.91 1.93 -26.37
CA VAL A 117 5.34 2.90 -27.39
C VAL A 117 6.38 2.27 -28.30
N VAL A 118 6.24 2.50 -29.60
CA VAL A 118 7.21 2.11 -30.62
C VAL A 118 7.72 3.37 -31.31
N ILE A 119 9.04 3.50 -31.45
CA ILE A 119 9.68 4.50 -32.31
C ILE A 119 10.32 3.75 -33.48
N VAL A 120 9.75 3.92 -34.68
CA VAL A 120 10.29 3.37 -35.92
C VAL A 120 11.19 4.42 -36.56
N VAL A 121 12.45 4.07 -36.83
CA VAL A 121 13.41 4.93 -37.54
C VAL A 121 13.74 4.27 -38.89
N THR A 122 13.46 4.95 -40.01
CA THR A 122 13.70 4.42 -41.37
C THR A 122 14.07 5.52 -42.37
N ASP A 123 14.86 5.18 -43.39
CA ASP A 123 15.22 6.09 -44.51
C ASP A 123 14.54 5.73 -45.84
N GLY A 124 13.73 4.67 -45.84
CA GLY A 124 13.31 4.02 -47.07
C GLY A 124 11.81 3.75 -47.13
N ARG A 125 11.38 3.31 -48.32
CA ARG A 125 10.03 2.79 -48.52
C ARG A 125 10.01 1.32 -48.08
N PRO A 126 9.02 0.89 -47.27
CA PRO A 126 8.86 -0.52 -46.91
C PRO A 126 8.68 -1.40 -48.16
N GLN A 127 9.25 -2.60 -48.10
CA GLN A 127 9.17 -3.62 -49.15
C GLN A 127 8.05 -4.64 -48.91
N ASP A 128 7.29 -4.46 -47.82
CA ASP A 128 6.17 -5.28 -47.37
C ASP A 128 4.94 -4.43 -47.01
N GLN A 129 3.84 -5.08 -46.62
CA GLN A 129 2.59 -4.42 -46.27
C GLN A 129 2.64 -3.90 -44.82
N VAL A 130 2.57 -2.57 -44.66
CA VAL A 130 2.64 -1.91 -43.34
C VAL A 130 1.27 -1.50 -42.79
N GLN A 131 0.26 -1.37 -43.64
CA GLN A 131 -1.03 -0.77 -43.25
C GLN A 131 -1.79 -1.62 -42.22
N ASP A 132 -1.99 -2.90 -42.51
CA ASP A 132 -2.81 -3.78 -41.67
C ASP A 132 -2.11 -4.10 -40.34
N VAL A 133 -0.79 -4.28 -40.37
CA VAL A 133 0.00 -4.52 -39.15
C VAL A 133 0.07 -3.29 -38.27
N ALA A 134 0.28 -2.10 -38.83
CA ALA A 134 0.26 -0.86 -38.04
C ALA A 134 -1.14 -0.59 -37.45
N ALA A 135 -2.21 -0.87 -38.21
CA ALA A 135 -3.56 -0.79 -37.68
C ALA A 135 -3.79 -1.78 -36.52
N SER A 136 -3.28 -3.02 -36.65
CA SER A 136 -3.37 -4.05 -35.61
C SER A 136 -2.59 -3.65 -34.35
N ALA A 137 -1.40 -3.07 -34.51
CA ALA A 137 -0.60 -2.54 -33.40
C ALA A 137 -1.34 -1.43 -32.64
N ARG A 138 -1.92 -0.46 -33.37
CA ARG A 138 -2.72 0.63 -32.77
C ARG A 138 -3.96 0.10 -32.05
N MET A 139 -4.66 -0.87 -32.63
CA MET A 139 -5.80 -1.53 -31.96
C MET A 139 -5.40 -2.29 -30.70
N ALA A 140 -4.17 -2.82 -30.65
CA ALA A 140 -3.59 -3.45 -29.47
C ALA A 140 -3.12 -2.45 -28.39
N GLY A 141 -3.33 -1.14 -28.59
CA GLY A 141 -2.93 -0.08 -27.67
C GLY A 141 -1.45 0.28 -27.74
N ILE A 142 -0.78 -0.04 -28.85
CA ILE A 142 0.62 0.35 -29.10
C ILE A 142 0.62 1.66 -29.87
N GLU A 143 1.27 2.67 -29.29
CA GLU A 143 1.44 3.99 -29.88
C GLU A 143 2.70 4.00 -30.75
N ILE A 144 2.55 4.33 -32.03
CA ILE A 144 3.62 4.28 -33.03
C ILE A 144 4.03 5.70 -33.42
N TYR A 145 5.30 6.03 -33.18
CA TYR A 145 5.98 7.20 -33.70
C TYR A 145 6.85 6.79 -34.90
N ALA A 146 6.63 7.42 -36.05
CA ALA A 146 7.39 7.17 -37.27
C ALA A 146 8.39 8.30 -37.52
N VAL A 147 9.68 7.95 -37.56
CA VAL A 147 10.80 8.85 -37.82
C VAL A 147 11.39 8.52 -39.18
N GLY A 148 11.08 9.36 -40.16
CA GLY A 148 11.70 9.33 -41.48
C GLY A 148 12.99 10.13 -41.55
N VAL A 149 14.00 9.59 -42.22
CA VAL A 149 15.28 10.26 -42.47
C VAL A 149 15.59 10.28 -43.97
N ASP A 150 16.23 11.34 -44.49
CA ASP A 150 16.64 11.47 -45.89
C ASP A 150 15.51 11.14 -46.88
N ARG A 151 15.53 9.96 -47.50
CA ARG A 151 14.61 9.56 -48.57
C ARG A 151 13.36 8.83 -48.10
N ALA A 152 13.05 8.89 -46.82
CA ALA A 152 11.89 8.22 -46.25
C ALA A 152 10.58 8.66 -46.93
N ASP A 153 9.74 7.67 -47.22
CA ASP A 153 8.45 7.87 -47.88
C ASP A 153 7.40 8.39 -46.90
N MET A 154 7.05 9.68 -47.01
CA MET A 154 6.10 10.33 -46.10
C MET A 154 4.72 9.67 -46.07
N GLN A 155 4.27 9.06 -47.16
CA GLN A 155 2.98 8.37 -47.19
C GLN A 155 3.02 7.10 -46.33
N SER A 156 4.08 6.31 -46.45
CA SER A 156 4.31 5.12 -45.62
C SER A 156 4.45 5.48 -44.15
N LEU A 157 5.19 6.54 -43.79
CA LEU A 157 5.31 7.01 -42.40
C LEU A 157 3.95 7.34 -41.79
N ARG A 158 3.08 8.04 -42.53
CA ARG A 158 1.72 8.40 -42.07
C ARG A 158 0.81 7.18 -41.90
N ILE A 159 0.98 6.15 -42.73
CA ILE A 159 0.20 4.90 -42.62
C ILE A 159 0.60 4.12 -41.35
N MET A 160 1.89 4.15 -41.00
CA MET A 160 2.44 3.45 -39.83
C MET A 160 2.12 4.16 -38.51
N ALA A 161 2.29 5.49 -38.48
CA ALA A 161 2.15 6.28 -37.26
C ALA A 161 0.74 6.24 -36.64
N SER A 162 0.67 6.60 -35.36
CA SER A 162 -0.59 6.83 -34.67
C SER A 162 -1.13 8.24 -34.92
N GLU A 163 -2.41 8.45 -34.64
CA GLU A 163 -3.03 9.78 -34.70
C GLU A 163 -2.83 10.52 -33.35
N PRO A 164 -2.66 11.86 -33.35
CA PRO A 164 -2.64 12.74 -34.52
C PRO A 164 -1.28 12.74 -35.24
N LEU A 165 -1.30 12.72 -36.57
CA LEU A 165 -0.08 12.54 -37.39
C LEU A 165 0.99 13.63 -37.22
N ASP A 166 0.63 14.85 -36.84
CA ASP A 166 1.56 15.96 -36.59
C ASP A 166 2.35 15.82 -35.27
N GLU A 167 1.86 14.96 -34.36
CA GLU A 167 2.56 14.58 -33.13
C GLU A 167 3.35 13.28 -33.29
N HIS A 168 2.98 12.40 -34.24
CA HIS A 168 3.53 11.05 -34.37
C HIS A 168 4.42 10.82 -35.60
N VAL A 169 4.40 11.71 -36.58
CA VAL A 169 5.28 11.63 -37.76
C VAL A 169 6.34 12.71 -37.67
N PHE A 170 7.60 12.28 -37.66
CA PHE A 170 8.75 13.17 -37.74
C PHE A 170 9.54 12.86 -39.00
N TYR A 171 10.01 13.91 -39.65
CA TYR A 171 10.88 13.79 -40.81
C TYR A 171 12.09 14.70 -40.61
N VAL A 172 13.27 14.17 -40.86
CA VAL A 172 14.53 14.91 -40.84
C VAL A 172 15.28 14.72 -42.15
N GLU A 173 15.78 15.81 -42.73
CA GLU A 173 16.47 15.77 -44.02
C GLU A 173 17.75 14.94 -44.00
N THR A 174 18.42 14.82 -42.85
CA THR A 174 19.64 14.02 -42.72
C THR A 174 19.75 13.38 -41.34
N TYR A 175 20.50 12.27 -41.26
CA TYR A 175 20.87 11.63 -40.00
C TYR A 175 21.65 12.54 -39.04
N GLY A 176 22.29 13.61 -39.52
CA GLY A 176 22.97 14.56 -38.63
C GLY A 176 22.01 15.42 -37.79
N VAL A 177 20.74 15.48 -38.19
CA VAL A 177 19.71 16.32 -37.54
C VAL A 177 18.76 15.48 -36.68
N ILE A 178 18.79 14.15 -36.79
CA ILE A 178 17.91 13.24 -36.03
C ILE A 178 18.03 13.46 -34.51
N GLU A 179 19.20 13.87 -34.02
CA GLU A 179 19.43 14.19 -32.60
C GLU A 179 18.56 15.34 -32.09
N LYS A 180 18.07 16.23 -32.97
CA LYS A 180 17.14 17.30 -32.57
C LYS A 180 15.82 16.73 -32.07
N LEU A 181 15.42 15.56 -32.58
CA LEU A 181 14.19 14.89 -32.15
C LEU A 181 14.28 14.44 -30.68
N THR A 182 15.48 14.29 -30.12
CA THR A 182 15.66 13.97 -28.71
C THR A 182 15.00 15.01 -27.80
N SER A 183 15.06 16.29 -28.16
CA SER A 183 14.38 17.34 -27.39
C SER A 183 12.85 17.23 -27.47
N LYS A 184 12.32 16.93 -28.67
CA LYS A 184 10.87 16.79 -28.90
C LYS A 184 10.32 15.56 -28.18
N PHE A 185 10.95 14.41 -28.32
CA PHE A 185 10.55 13.20 -27.60
C PHE A 185 10.72 13.33 -26.08
N ARG A 186 11.76 14.03 -25.62
CA ARG A 186 11.90 14.35 -24.21
C ARG A 186 10.66 15.12 -23.73
N GLU A 187 10.22 16.15 -24.44
CA GLU A 187 9.02 16.90 -24.08
C GLU A 187 7.75 16.05 -24.16
N THR A 188 7.60 15.22 -25.20
CA THR A 188 6.46 14.30 -25.37
C THR A 188 6.36 13.28 -24.22
N PHE A 189 7.49 12.71 -23.79
CA PHE A 189 7.52 11.69 -22.73
C PHE A 189 7.70 12.29 -21.32
N CYS A 190 7.93 13.60 -21.24
CA CYS A 190 8.02 14.33 -20.00
C CYS A 190 6.63 14.47 -19.38
N ALA A 191 6.35 13.63 -18.40
CA ALA A 191 5.24 13.88 -17.50
C ALA A 191 5.62 15.03 -16.56
N VAL A 192 4.93 16.16 -16.69
CA VAL A 192 5.02 17.24 -15.70
C VAL A 192 4.63 16.67 -14.34
N ASN A 193 5.53 16.78 -13.36
CA ASN A 193 5.20 16.37 -12.00
C ASN A 193 4.31 17.44 -11.34
N VAL A 194 3.00 17.27 -11.49
CA VAL A 194 1.98 18.20 -10.96
C VAL A 194 2.09 18.36 -9.44
N CYS A 195 2.49 17.28 -8.73
CA CYS A 195 2.71 17.32 -7.28
C CYS A 195 3.90 18.21 -6.89
N ALA A 196 5.00 18.18 -7.65
CA ALA A 196 6.16 19.02 -7.41
C ALA A 196 5.92 20.51 -7.74
N LEU A 197 4.94 20.80 -8.62
CA LEU A 197 4.53 22.16 -8.95
C LEU A 197 3.55 22.75 -7.94
N GLY A 198 2.95 21.95 -7.05
CA GLY A 198 1.95 22.41 -6.09
C GLY A 198 0.65 22.91 -6.73
N THR A 199 0.35 22.48 -7.97
CA THR A 199 -0.86 22.89 -8.73
C THR A 199 -1.99 21.87 -8.61
N HIS A 200 -1.97 21.04 -7.56
CA HIS A 200 -2.97 20.02 -7.30
C HIS A 200 -3.92 20.41 -6.16
N ASP A 201 -5.13 19.85 -6.21
CA ASP A 201 -6.18 20.12 -5.23
C ASP A 201 -6.37 18.98 -4.19
N CYS A 202 -5.35 18.12 -4.01
CA CYS A 202 -5.41 17.04 -3.00
C CYS A 202 -5.37 17.58 -1.58
N GLU A 203 -6.26 17.08 -0.73
CA GLU A 203 -6.31 17.45 0.68
C GLU A 203 -5.07 16.95 1.46
N GLN A 204 -4.64 15.72 1.21
CA GLN A 204 -3.57 15.06 1.98
C GLN A 204 -2.36 14.69 1.12
N VAL A 205 -2.45 13.61 0.34
CA VAL A 205 -1.31 13.08 -0.42
C VAL A 205 -1.55 13.30 -1.92
N CYS A 206 -0.54 13.82 -2.62
CA CYS A 206 -0.53 13.91 -4.08
C CYS A 206 0.42 12.87 -4.66
N VAL A 207 -0.09 12.04 -5.57
CA VAL A 207 0.68 11.04 -6.31
C VAL A 207 0.74 11.46 -7.78
N SER A 208 1.94 11.77 -8.26
CA SER A 208 2.16 12.17 -9.65
C SER A 208 1.91 10.99 -10.58
N ASN A 209 1.09 11.19 -11.61
CA ASN A 209 0.73 10.16 -12.58
C ASN A 209 0.84 10.70 -14.01
N GLY A 210 2.01 10.56 -14.64
CA GLY A 210 2.14 10.68 -16.08
C GLY A 210 1.71 12.03 -16.70
N GLY A 211 1.86 13.15 -15.98
CA GLY A 211 1.43 14.50 -16.40
C GLY A 211 0.15 14.98 -15.71
N SER A 212 -0.51 14.10 -14.98
CA SER A 212 -1.63 14.38 -14.08
C SER A 212 -1.25 14.01 -12.63
N TYR A 213 -2.21 14.06 -11.72
CA TYR A 213 -2.07 13.60 -10.35
C TYR A 213 -3.30 12.82 -9.90
N LEU A 214 -3.09 11.92 -8.93
CA LEU A 214 -4.13 11.29 -8.15
C LEU A 214 -3.96 11.74 -6.69
N CYS A 215 -5.07 11.93 -5.98
CA CYS A 215 -5.04 12.17 -4.55
C CYS A 215 -5.13 10.84 -3.81
N ASP A 216 -4.35 10.74 -2.74
CA ASP A 216 -4.37 9.63 -1.82
C ASP A 216 -4.47 10.16 -0.38
N CYS A 217 -4.76 9.28 0.57
CA CYS A 217 -4.99 9.64 1.97
C CYS A 217 -3.92 9.04 2.88
N TYR A 218 -3.72 9.67 4.03
CA TYR A 218 -2.91 9.09 5.09
C TYR A 218 -3.54 7.81 5.64
N GLU A 219 -2.72 6.99 6.31
CA GLU A 219 -3.20 5.78 6.97
C GLU A 219 -4.36 6.11 7.93
N GLY A 220 -5.43 5.31 7.87
CA GLY A 220 -6.65 5.56 8.64
C GLY A 220 -7.70 6.45 7.95
N TYR A 221 -7.43 6.93 6.74
CA TYR A 221 -8.36 7.75 5.96
C TYR A 221 -8.71 7.07 4.63
N ALA A 222 -9.93 7.33 4.15
CA ALA A 222 -10.42 6.84 2.87
C ALA A 222 -10.71 8.02 1.94
N LEU A 223 -10.29 7.87 0.68
CA LEU A 223 -10.53 8.85 -0.36
C LEU A 223 -12.03 8.92 -0.69
N ASN A 224 -12.58 10.13 -0.66
CA ASN A 224 -14.00 10.37 -0.92
C ASN A 224 -14.33 10.22 -2.42
N PRO A 225 -15.63 10.10 -2.79
CA PRO A 225 -16.05 9.97 -4.19
C PRO A 225 -15.62 11.12 -5.11
N ASP A 226 -15.31 12.28 -4.55
CA ASP A 226 -14.77 13.44 -5.27
C ASP A 226 -13.31 13.25 -5.73
N LYS A 227 -12.64 12.17 -5.28
CA LYS A 227 -11.25 11.80 -5.55
C LYS A 227 -10.24 12.86 -5.11
N ARG A 228 -10.60 13.74 -4.17
CA ARG A 228 -9.78 14.87 -3.72
C ARG A 228 -9.68 14.96 -2.20
N THR A 229 -10.80 14.74 -1.51
CA THR A 229 -10.88 14.87 -0.05
C THR A 229 -10.82 13.50 0.63
N CYS A 230 -10.40 13.49 1.88
CA CYS A 230 -10.17 12.29 2.67
C CYS A 230 -11.08 12.30 3.91
N SER A 231 -11.76 11.19 4.18
CA SER A 231 -12.58 11.02 5.37
C SER A 231 -11.95 10.02 6.32
N ALA A 232 -12.00 10.31 7.62
CA ALA A 232 -11.53 9.37 8.63
C ALA A 232 -12.34 8.07 8.52
N VAL A 233 -11.63 6.94 8.40
CA VAL A 233 -12.24 5.63 8.44
C VAL A 233 -12.60 5.33 9.89
N ASP A 234 -13.83 4.86 10.12
CA ASP A 234 -14.22 4.34 11.43
C ASP A 234 -13.47 3.03 11.70
N MET A 235 -12.41 3.16 12.49
CA MET A 235 -11.57 2.03 12.93
C MET A 235 -12.28 1.15 13.97
N CYS A 236 -13.37 1.63 14.58
CA CYS A 236 -14.17 0.85 15.53
C CYS A 236 -15.27 0.02 14.84
N ALA A 237 -15.34 0.02 13.51
CA ALA A 237 -16.19 -0.91 12.78
C ALA A 237 -15.77 -2.37 13.03
N PRO A 238 -16.71 -3.34 13.01
CA PRO A 238 -16.42 -4.74 13.32
C PRO A 238 -15.25 -5.30 12.50
N GLY A 239 -14.26 -5.88 13.19
CA GLY A 239 -13.09 -6.50 12.57
C GLY A 239 -11.95 -5.55 12.18
N ARG A 240 -12.00 -4.27 12.58
CA ARG A 240 -10.94 -3.28 12.30
C ARG A 240 -10.17 -2.77 13.52
N HIS A 241 -10.56 -3.19 14.73
CA HIS A 241 -9.86 -2.91 15.98
C HIS A 241 -9.64 -4.18 16.79
N GLU A 242 -8.69 -4.10 17.72
CA GLU A 242 -8.32 -5.19 18.64
C GLU A 242 -8.58 -4.83 20.11
N CYS A 243 -9.41 -3.81 20.36
CA CYS A 243 -9.83 -3.47 21.72
C CYS A 243 -10.61 -4.62 22.36
N ASP A 244 -10.20 -5.00 23.56
CA ASP A 244 -10.84 -6.02 24.38
C ASP A 244 -12.23 -5.61 24.85
N GLN A 245 -12.41 -4.33 25.21
CA GLN A 245 -13.66 -3.79 25.74
C GLN A 245 -14.22 -2.65 24.88
N ILE A 246 -13.84 -1.41 25.15
CA ILE A 246 -14.40 -0.22 24.50
C ILE A 246 -13.42 0.26 23.42
N CYS A 247 -13.92 0.55 22.22
CA CYS A 247 -13.18 1.21 21.16
C CYS A 247 -13.73 2.63 20.96
N VAL A 248 -12.84 3.61 20.93
CA VAL A 248 -13.16 5.00 20.62
C VAL A 248 -12.39 5.43 19.38
N SER A 249 -13.11 5.75 18.29
CA SER A 249 -12.48 6.21 17.06
C SER A 249 -12.00 7.66 17.21
N ASN A 250 -10.83 7.96 16.66
CA ASN A 250 -10.22 9.29 16.71
C ASN A 250 -9.51 9.60 15.39
N ASN A 251 -10.16 10.38 14.52
CA ASN A 251 -9.56 10.96 13.29
C ASN A 251 -8.68 9.96 12.50
N GLY A 252 -9.26 8.81 12.14
CA GLY A 252 -8.60 7.75 11.37
C GLY A 252 -7.77 6.76 12.19
N SER A 253 -7.66 6.99 13.50
CA SER A 253 -7.10 6.04 14.46
C SER A 253 -8.17 5.56 15.44
N TYR A 254 -7.77 4.75 16.42
CA TYR A 254 -8.62 4.37 17.55
C TYR A 254 -7.82 4.29 18.84
N VAL A 255 -8.50 4.48 19.95
CA VAL A 255 -7.99 4.20 21.30
C VAL A 255 -8.91 3.21 21.98
N CYS A 256 -8.33 2.29 22.75
CA CYS A 256 -9.09 1.37 23.56
C CYS A 256 -9.29 1.93 24.97
N GLU A 257 -10.49 1.78 25.48
CA GLU A 257 -10.85 2.14 26.86
C GLU A 257 -11.43 0.90 27.56
N CYS A 258 -11.40 0.93 28.89
CA CYS A 258 -11.91 -0.17 29.71
C CYS A 258 -13.17 0.27 30.45
N TYR A 259 -14.04 -0.69 30.73
CA TYR A 259 -15.18 -0.51 31.62
C TYR A 259 -14.73 -0.08 33.02
N GLU A 260 -15.65 0.51 33.78
CA GLU A 260 -15.40 0.89 35.16
C GLU A 260 -14.89 -0.32 35.98
N GLY A 261 -13.83 -0.10 36.76
CA GLY A 261 -13.19 -1.17 37.53
C GLY A 261 -12.15 -1.98 36.77
N TYR A 262 -11.82 -1.60 35.53
CA TYR A 262 -10.74 -2.20 34.75
C TYR A 262 -9.68 -1.15 34.37
N THR A 263 -8.46 -1.62 34.21
CA THR A 263 -7.31 -0.81 33.80
C THR A 263 -6.76 -1.28 32.47
N LEU A 264 -6.48 -0.33 31.58
CA LEU A 264 -5.89 -0.61 30.27
C LEU A 264 -4.44 -1.06 30.44
N ASN A 265 -4.12 -2.21 29.86
CA ASN A 265 -2.79 -2.80 29.95
C ASN A 265 -1.77 -2.03 29.09
N PRO A 266 -0.46 -2.26 29.30
CA PRO A 266 0.60 -1.58 28.53
C PRO A 266 0.55 -1.82 27.02
N ASP A 267 -0.12 -2.89 26.57
CA ASP A 267 -0.38 -3.16 25.16
C ASP A 267 -1.40 -2.20 24.51
N LYS A 268 -2.05 -1.36 25.33
CA LYS A 268 -3.09 -0.39 24.97
C LYS A 268 -4.33 -1.02 24.30
N LYS A 269 -4.53 -2.32 24.47
CA LYS A 269 -5.61 -3.08 23.82
C LYS A 269 -6.43 -3.89 24.80
N THR A 270 -5.78 -4.54 25.77
CA THR A 270 -6.43 -5.44 26.72
C THR A 270 -6.71 -4.77 28.05
N CYS A 271 -7.77 -5.21 28.72
CA CYS A 271 -8.21 -4.65 30.00
C CYS A 271 -8.05 -5.69 31.10
N SER A 272 -7.42 -5.31 32.20
CA SER A 272 -7.31 -6.15 33.40
C SER A 272 -8.20 -5.61 34.50
N ALA A 273 -8.85 -6.53 35.23
CA ALA A 273 -9.64 -6.20 36.41
C ALA A 273 -8.74 -5.46 37.42
N THR A 274 -9.17 -4.28 37.84
CA THR A 274 -8.49 -3.54 38.90
C THR A 274 -8.82 -4.18 40.24
N ASP A 275 -7.80 -4.49 41.03
CA ASP A 275 -7.98 -4.91 42.42
C ASP A 275 -8.42 -3.71 43.26
N MET A 276 -9.73 -3.62 43.51
CA MET A 276 -10.32 -2.51 44.26
C MET A 276 -9.93 -2.53 45.74
N CYS A 277 -9.64 -3.72 46.29
CA CYS A 277 -9.21 -3.89 47.67
C CYS A 277 -7.77 -3.37 47.85
N ALA A 278 -6.84 -3.78 46.98
CA ALA A 278 -5.46 -3.30 47.00
C ALA A 278 -5.36 -1.80 46.68
N ALA A 279 -6.23 -1.28 45.82
CA ALA A 279 -6.31 0.14 45.52
C ALA A 279 -6.97 0.99 46.62
N GLY A 280 -7.53 0.36 47.67
CA GLY A 280 -8.24 1.05 48.75
C GLY A 280 -9.53 1.76 48.28
N ARG A 281 -10.09 1.34 47.15
CA ARG A 281 -11.33 1.89 46.56
C ARG A 281 -12.52 1.02 46.92
N HIS A 282 -12.73 0.77 48.21
CA HIS A 282 -13.83 -0.02 48.73
C HIS A 282 -14.33 0.54 50.06
N ASP A 283 -15.59 0.24 50.36
CA ASP A 283 -16.27 0.72 51.58
C ASP A 283 -16.57 -0.41 52.58
N CYS A 284 -15.89 -1.55 52.46
CA CYS A 284 -16.10 -2.69 53.35
C CYS A 284 -15.68 -2.37 54.79
N ALA A 285 -16.57 -2.65 55.75
CA ALA A 285 -16.29 -2.43 57.16
C ALA A 285 -15.22 -3.39 57.73
N GLN A 286 -15.10 -4.59 57.17
CA GLN A 286 -14.18 -5.63 57.64
C GLN A 286 -13.35 -6.21 56.48
N VAL A 287 -13.81 -7.29 55.86
CA VAL A 287 -13.05 -8.00 54.81
C VAL A 287 -13.52 -7.53 53.44
N CYS A 288 -12.56 -7.23 52.55
CA CYS A 288 -12.80 -6.93 51.14
C CYS A 288 -12.30 -8.09 50.28
N LEU A 289 -13.14 -8.56 49.36
CA LEU A 289 -12.78 -9.53 48.34
C LEU A 289 -12.96 -8.90 46.97
N SER A 290 -11.88 -8.83 46.18
CA SER A 290 -11.93 -8.29 44.81
C SER A 290 -12.43 -9.37 43.84
N ASN A 291 -13.39 -9.02 42.98
CA ASN A 291 -13.98 -9.93 41.99
C ASN A 291 -14.03 -9.22 40.63
N ASP A 292 -13.21 -9.65 39.66
CA ASP A 292 -13.26 -9.25 38.24
C ASP A 292 -13.76 -7.81 37.99
N GLY A 293 -13.04 -6.82 38.51
CA GLY A 293 -13.33 -5.38 38.33
C GLY A 293 -14.37 -4.79 39.29
N SER A 294 -14.79 -5.56 40.29
CA SER A 294 -15.70 -5.18 41.36
C SER A 294 -15.18 -5.71 42.70
N TYR A 295 -15.94 -5.52 43.78
CA TYR A 295 -15.63 -6.07 45.09
C TYR A 295 -16.87 -6.52 45.86
N SER A 296 -16.69 -7.47 46.77
CA SER A 296 -17.69 -7.89 47.76
C SER A 296 -17.10 -7.79 49.15
N CYS A 297 -17.96 -7.46 50.13
CA CYS A 297 -17.55 -7.41 51.53
C CYS A 297 -17.94 -8.69 52.25
N GLU A 298 -17.05 -9.16 53.12
CA GLU A 298 -17.31 -10.24 54.05
C GLU A 298 -17.03 -9.78 55.49
N CYS A 299 -17.56 -10.54 56.44
CA CYS A 299 -17.39 -10.27 57.85
C CYS A 299 -16.50 -11.32 58.49
N PHE A 300 -15.80 -10.93 59.55
CA PHE A 300 -15.06 -11.86 60.39
C PHE A 300 -16.00 -12.88 61.05
N GLU A 301 -15.44 -13.98 61.51
CA GLU A 301 -16.18 -14.99 62.26
C GLU A 301 -16.91 -14.36 63.46
N GLY A 302 -18.17 -14.73 63.67
CA GLY A 302 -19.04 -14.14 64.70
C GLY A 302 -19.79 -12.87 64.25
N TYR A 303 -19.68 -12.44 63.00
CA TYR A 303 -20.42 -11.30 62.43
C TYR A 303 -21.27 -11.72 61.22
N THR A 304 -22.37 -11.01 60.98
CA THR A 304 -23.21 -11.16 59.78
C THR A 304 -23.20 -9.89 58.95
N LEU A 305 -23.13 -10.06 57.62
CA LEU A 305 -23.18 -8.96 56.67
C LEU A 305 -24.59 -8.35 56.63
N ASN A 306 -24.65 -7.03 56.79
CA ASN A 306 -25.91 -6.29 56.80
C ASN A 306 -26.54 -6.18 55.40
N PRO A 307 -27.82 -5.80 55.29
CA PRO A 307 -28.50 -5.64 54.02
C PRO A 307 -27.87 -4.61 53.06
N ASP A 308 -27.06 -3.68 53.59
CA ASP A 308 -26.28 -2.72 52.79
C ASP A 308 -25.08 -3.37 52.06
N LYS A 309 -24.80 -4.64 52.35
CA LYS A 309 -23.70 -5.46 51.82
C LYS A 309 -22.30 -4.89 52.07
N LYS A 310 -22.16 -3.97 53.01
CA LYS A 310 -20.91 -3.25 53.31
C LYS A 310 -20.55 -3.30 54.79
N THR A 311 -21.54 -3.24 55.68
CA THR A 311 -21.33 -3.22 57.13
C THR A 311 -21.60 -4.58 57.77
N CYS A 312 -20.94 -4.83 58.90
CA CYS A 312 -21.02 -6.08 59.63
C CYS A 312 -21.55 -5.84 61.04
N SER A 313 -22.47 -6.68 61.49
CA SER A 313 -23.01 -6.62 62.85
C SER A 313 -22.71 -7.92 63.58
N ALA A 314 -22.29 -7.80 64.84
CA ALA A 314 -21.97 -8.95 65.68
C ALA A 314 -23.21 -9.84 65.84
N VAL A 315 -23.03 -11.13 65.65
CA VAL A 315 -24.07 -12.13 65.86
C VAL A 315 -24.27 -12.28 67.35
N ASP A 316 -25.50 -12.09 67.81
CA ASP A 316 -25.84 -12.36 69.21
C ASP A 316 -25.93 -13.87 69.45
N MET A 317 -24.88 -14.44 70.03
CA MET A 317 -24.83 -15.86 70.40
C MET A 317 -25.79 -16.21 71.54
N CYS A 318 -26.19 -15.24 72.36
CA CYS A 318 -27.20 -15.44 73.40
C CYS A 318 -28.63 -15.23 72.88
N ALA A 319 -28.83 -15.07 71.57
CA ALA A 319 -30.16 -15.06 71.00
C ALA A 319 -30.85 -16.44 71.17
N PRO A 320 -32.17 -16.47 71.37
CA PRO A 320 -32.91 -17.72 71.56
C PRO A 320 -32.64 -18.74 70.44
N GLY A 321 -32.22 -19.95 70.81
CA GLY A 321 -31.93 -21.04 69.87
C GLY A 321 -30.53 -21.02 69.24
N ARG A 322 -29.63 -20.11 69.66
CA ARG A 322 -28.22 -20.07 69.24
C ARG A 322 -27.21 -20.45 70.33
N HIS A 323 -27.70 -20.71 71.54
CA HIS A 323 -26.92 -21.25 72.66
C HIS A 323 -27.64 -22.45 73.28
N ASP A 324 -26.87 -23.25 74.00
CA ASP A 324 -27.29 -24.48 74.68
C ASP A 324 -27.30 -24.35 76.22
N CYS A 325 -27.09 -23.14 76.75
CA CYS A 325 -27.17 -22.86 78.18
C CYS A 325 -28.56 -23.17 78.77
N GLU A 326 -28.58 -23.95 79.85
CA GLU A 326 -29.81 -24.30 80.58
C GLU A 326 -30.47 -23.08 81.24
N GLN A 327 -29.66 -22.19 81.83
CA GLN A 327 -30.16 -21.07 82.65
C GLN A 327 -29.79 -19.70 82.08
N VAL A 328 -28.52 -19.29 82.20
CA VAL A 328 -28.06 -17.96 81.81
C VAL A 328 -27.00 -18.09 80.72
N CYS A 329 -27.15 -17.33 79.64
CA CYS A 329 -26.11 -17.13 78.64
C CYS A 329 -25.41 -15.80 78.91
N VAL A 330 -24.10 -15.83 79.11
CA VAL A 330 -23.25 -14.66 79.34
C VAL A 330 -22.40 -14.44 78.09
N ARG A 331 -22.53 -13.25 77.50
CA ARG A 331 -21.75 -12.85 76.33
C ARG A 331 -20.30 -12.58 76.74
N ASP A 332 -19.34 -13.19 76.04
CA ASP A 332 -17.90 -13.00 76.21
C ASP A 332 -17.27 -12.63 74.86
N ASP A 333 -17.25 -11.34 74.54
CA ASP A 333 -16.86 -10.78 73.24
C ASP A 333 -17.54 -11.47 72.03
N LEU A 334 -16.80 -12.35 71.33
CA LEU A 334 -17.24 -13.13 70.16
C LEU A 334 -17.55 -14.59 70.49
N PHE A 335 -17.68 -14.92 71.78
CA PHE A 335 -18.14 -16.21 72.28
C PHE A 335 -19.25 -16.02 73.31
N TYR A 336 -19.81 -17.14 73.76
CA TYR A 336 -20.70 -17.16 74.91
C TYR A 336 -20.22 -18.19 75.92
N THR A 337 -20.54 -17.93 77.19
CA THR A 337 -20.38 -18.88 78.28
C THR A 337 -21.73 -19.04 78.97
N CYS A 338 -21.97 -20.20 79.57
CA CYS A 338 -23.18 -20.42 80.35
C CYS A 338 -22.89 -20.15 81.83
N ASP A 339 -23.87 -19.54 82.51
CA ASP A 339 -23.84 -19.29 83.94
C ASP A 339 -25.16 -19.72 84.58
N CYS A 340 -25.16 -19.82 85.90
CA CYS A 340 -26.29 -20.32 86.68
C CYS A 340 -26.89 -19.23 87.56
N TYR A 341 -28.17 -19.38 87.89
CA TYR A 341 -28.83 -18.51 88.86
C TYR A 341 -28.20 -18.65 90.26
N PRO A 342 -28.28 -17.62 91.11
CA PRO A 342 -27.74 -17.68 92.47
C PRO A 342 -28.27 -18.90 93.25
N GLY A 343 -27.37 -19.75 93.73
CA GLY A 343 -27.68 -20.98 94.46
C GLY A 343 -27.46 -22.27 93.66
N TYR A 344 -27.15 -22.17 92.36
CA TYR A 344 -26.78 -23.28 91.50
C TYR A 344 -25.31 -23.20 91.11
N THR A 345 -24.71 -24.33 90.75
CA THR A 345 -23.33 -24.44 90.27
C THR A 345 -23.29 -25.01 88.86
N LEU A 346 -22.45 -24.42 87.99
CA LEU A 346 -22.31 -24.85 86.60
C LEU A 346 -21.65 -26.23 86.55
N ASN A 347 -22.27 -27.15 85.83
CA ASN A 347 -21.81 -28.53 85.69
C ASN A 347 -20.57 -28.64 84.79
N PRO A 348 -19.84 -29.77 84.83
CA PRO A 348 -18.65 -29.98 84.00
C PRO A 348 -18.90 -29.96 82.49
N ASP A 349 -20.14 -30.14 82.04
CA ASP A 349 -20.55 -30.00 80.64
C ASP A 349 -20.57 -28.55 80.16
N LYS A 350 -20.42 -27.59 81.09
CA LYS A 350 -20.40 -26.14 80.89
C LYS A 350 -21.71 -25.56 80.34
N THR A 351 -22.80 -26.31 80.35
CA THR A 351 -24.08 -25.88 79.78
C THR A 351 -25.25 -26.09 80.74
N THR A 352 -25.17 -27.03 81.68
CA THR A 352 -26.22 -27.32 82.68
C THR A 352 -25.87 -26.86 84.11
N CYS A 353 -26.87 -26.71 84.97
CA CYS A 353 -26.74 -26.15 86.33
C CYS A 353 -27.38 -27.04 87.40
N SER A 354 -26.70 -27.27 88.53
CA SER A 354 -27.22 -28.07 89.67
C SER A 354 -27.05 -27.44 91.04
#